data_AF-A0A9W9GYJ3-F1
#
_entry.id   AF-A0A9W9GYJ3-F1
#
_cell.length_a   1.000
_cell.length_b   1.000
_cell.length_c   1.000
_cell.angle_alpha   90.00
_cell.angle_beta   90.00
_cell.angle_gamma   90.00
#
_symmetry.space_group_name_H-M   'P 1'
#
loop_
_entity.id
_entity.type
_entity.pdbx_description
1 polymer ?
#
loop_
_entity_poly.entity_id
_entity_poly.type
_entity_poly.pdbx_seq_one_letter_code
_entity_poly.pdbx_strand_id
1 'polypeptide(L)'
;MGKLLQKKKNRSGLSKARAKNNRLKSGNKKINVLGNQIIADNWDRNQTLTQNYQRLGLLHKLNAPTGGKERLPIQGELAENSLQITGSGNTAQQLELGVTRVERDPETGNILRVIRDEEQIEVAGRKRNAANPLNDPLNDIADNEVDLDAAQASVIVQQLERQADREGQVAKSKKPRYLSEREVEWITRLVEKHGDNLAAMVRDRKLNPMQQTEGDLRRRIDQWKQSQE
;
A
#
# COMPACT_ATOMS: atom_id res chain seq x y z
N MET A 1 5.35 -17.92 48.19
CA MET A 1 5.16 -17.05 49.38
C MET A 1 6.33 -17.11 50.38
N GLY A 2 7.58 -17.33 49.92
CA GLY A 2 8.73 -17.54 50.82
C GLY A 2 9.50 -16.26 51.21
N LYS A 3 9.37 -15.16 50.44
CA LYS A 3 10.22 -13.98 50.60
C LYS A 3 9.83 -13.17 51.85
N LEU A 4 10.76 -12.99 52.79
CA LEU A 4 10.54 -12.26 54.05
C LEU A 4 10.06 -10.82 53.83
N LEU A 5 10.55 -10.14 52.78
CA LEU A 5 10.10 -8.81 52.40
C LEU A 5 8.61 -8.78 51.99
N GLN A 6 8.13 -9.79 51.25
CA GLN A 6 6.70 -9.89 50.91
C GLN A 6 5.85 -10.18 52.16
N LYS A 7 6.36 -10.98 53.10
CA LYS A 7 5.69 -11.25 54.38
C LYS A 7 5.58 -9.97 55.23
N LYS A 8 6.66 -9.18 55.35
CA LYS A 8 6.64 -7.87 56.04
C LYS A 8 5.65 -6.91 55.37
N LYS A 9 5.67 -6.79 54.03
CA LYS A 9 4.72 -5.97 53.25
C LYS A 9 3.26 -6.39 53.41
N ASN A 10 2.99 -7.68 53.61
CA ASN A 10 1.64 -8.18 53.86
C ASN A 10 1.16 -7.93 55.30
N ARG A 11 2.09 -7.83 56.27
CA ARG A 11 1.79 -7.56 57.69
C ARG A 11 1.73 -6.07 58.02
N SER A 12 2.42 -5.22 57.26
CA SER A 12 2.27 -3.78 57.40
C SER A 12 0.84 -3.39 57.05
N GLY A 13 0.10 -2.74 57.95
CA GLY A 13 -1.26 -2.23 57.71
C GLY A 13 -1.34 -1.11 56.65
N LEU A 14 -0.26 -0.88 55.92
CA LEU A 14 -0.15 0.04 54.79
C LEU A 14 -0.90 -0.52 53.58
N SER A 15 -1.54 0.37 52.81
CA SER A 15 -2.18 -0.01 51.56
C SER A 15 -1.15 -0.51 50.55
N LYS A 16 -1.47 -1.60 49.85
CA LYS A 16 -0.57 -2.17 48.84
C LYS A 16 -0.62 -1.30 47.59
N ALA A 17 0.49 -0.66 47.25
CA ALA A 17 0.67 -0.04 45.93
C ALA A 17 0.47 -1.10 44.84
N ARG A 18 -0.63 -0.98 44.08
CA ARG A 18 -0.95 -1.78 42.91
C ARG A 18 -0.90 -0.86 41.70
N ALA A 19 -0.16 -1.27 40.65
CA ALA A 19 -0.21 -0.57 39.38
C ALA A 19 -1.64 -0.63 38.82
N LYS A 20 -2.13 0.48 38.26
CA LYS A 20 -3.39 0.48 37.53
C LYS A 20 -3.21 -0.37 36.27
N ASN A 21 -4.00 -1.41 36.11
CA ASN A 21 -3.99 -2.24 34.91
C ASN A 21 -4.77 -1.53 33.81
N ASN A 22 -4.20 -1.44 32.60
CA ASN A 22 -4.88 -0.89 31.42
C ASN A 22 -5.84 -1.90 30.78
N ARG A 23 -6.70 -2.50 31.61
CA ARG A 23 -7.69 -3.51 31.23
C ARG A 23 -9.09 -3.01 31.57
N LEU A 24 -10.06 -3.40 30.75
CA LEU A 24 -11.48 -3.22 31.01
C LEU A 24 -11.90 -4.09 32.20
N LYS A 25 -13.07 -3.79 32.78
CA LYS A 25 -13.66 -4.62 33.85
C LYS A 25 -13.90 -6.07 33.39
N SER A 26 -14.12 -6.29 32.10
CA SER A 26 -14.23 -7.60 31.46
C SER A 26 -12.91 -8.39 31.36
N GLY A 27 -11.77 -7.79 31.74
CA GLY A 27 -10.45 -8.40 31.63
C GLY A 27 -9.74 -8.14 30.29
N ASN A 28 -10.47 -7.67 29.28
CA ASN A 28 -9.93 -7.34 27.96
C ASN A 28 -8.97 -6.14 28.03
N LYS A 29 -7.99 -6.09 27.12
CA LYS A 29 -7.07 -4.96 27.01
C LYS A 29 -7.85 -3.72 26.55
N LYS A 30 -7.66 -2.59 27.23
CA LYS A 30 -8.20 -1.31 26.74
C LYS A 30 -7.37 -0.85 25.54
N ILE A 31 -8.01 -0.78 24.38
CA ILE A 31 -7.40 -0.26 23.16
C ILE A 31 -7.65 1.25 23.14
N ASN A 32 -6.56 2.03 23.12
CA ASN A 32 -6.62 3.46 22.89
C ASN A 32 -6.10 3.70 21.47
N VAL A 33 -6.96 4.17 20.57
CA VAL A 33 -6.54 4.60 19.24
C VAL A 33 -5.82 5.94 19.41
N LEU A 34 -4.51 5.95 19.14
CA LEU A 34 -3.67 7.14 19.22
C LEU A 34 -3.30 7.58 17.79
N GLY A 35 -3.13 8.88 17.59
CA GLY A 35 -2.71 9.45 16.30
C GLY A 35 -3.85 10.15 15.57
N ASN A 36 -4.60 9.42 14.73
CA ASN A 36 -5.63 10.01 13.88
C ASN A 36 -6.99 10.12 14.60
N GLN A 37 -7.54 11.34 14.65
CA GLN A 37 -8.85 11.64 15.24
C GLN A 37 -10.00 10.97 14.49
N ILE A 38 -9.97 10.95 13.15
CA ILE A 38 -11.01 10.36 12.30
C ILE A 38 -11.20 8.87 12.63
N ILE A 39 -10.08 8.15 12.80
CA ILE A 39 -10.10 6.72 13.15
C ILE A 39 -10.57 6.55 14.59
N ALA A 40 -10.13 7.41 15.51
CA ALA A 40 -10.50 7.33 16.92
C ALA A 40 -12.01 7.55 17.15
N ASP A 41 -12.63 8.47 16.41
CA ASP A 41 -14.07 8.77 16.48
C ASP A 41 -14.92 7.61 15.95
N ASN A 42 -14.42 6.91 14.93
CA ASN A 42 -15.11 5.78 14.29
C ASN A 42 -14.71 4.40 14.87
N TRP A 43 -14.00 4.37 16.01
CA TRP A 43 -13.51 3.11 16.59
C TRP A 43 -14.52 2.47 17.56
N ASP A 44 -15.05 1.31 17.19
CA ASP A 44 -15.91 0.54 18.09
C ASP A 44 -15.07 -0.35 19.02
N ARG A 45 -15.19 -0.12 20.34
CA ARG A 45 -14.44 -0.90 21.36
C ARG A 45 -14.98 -2.32 21.55
N ASN A 46 -16.17 -2.62 21.04
CA ASN A 46 -16.77 -3.94 21.13
C ASN A 46 -16.31 -4.85 19.99
N GLN A 47 -15.86 -4.28 18.88
CA GLN A 47 -15.39 -5.02 17.71
C GLN A 47 -13.91 -5.38 17.84
N THR A 48 -13.51 -6.47 17.16
CA THR A 48 -12.10 -6.82 17.05
C THR A 48 -11.36 -5.80 16.19
N LEU A 49 -10.02 -5.78 16.29
CA LEU A 49 -9.20 -4.91 15.45
C LEU A 49 -9.45 -5.20 13.96
N THR A 50 -9.52 -6.47 13.57
CA THR A 50 -9.78 -6.86 12.17
C THR A 50 -11.14 -6.38 11.68
N GLN A 51 -12.20 -6.55 12.48
CA GLN A 51 -13.56 -6.10 12.15
C GLN A 51 -13.63 -4.57 12.01
N ASN A 52 -13.03 -3.82 12.95
CA ASN A 52 -13.00 -2.36 12.88
C ASN A 52 -12.32 -1.89 11.59
N TYR A 53 -11.11 -2.38 11.29
CA TYR A 53 -10.40 -1.97 10.07
C TYR A 53 -11.22 -2.32 8.82
N GLN A 54 -11.82 -3.51 8.75
CA GLN A 54 -12.73 -3.90 7.66
C GLN A 54 -13.90 -2.93 7.52
N ARG A 55 -14.56 -2.57 8.64
CA ARG A 55 -15.66 -1.60 8.66
C ARG A 55 -15.22 -0.22 8.18
N LEU A 56 -14.03 0.22 8.56
CA LEU A 56 -13.48 1.51 8.11
C LEU A 56 -13.16 1.50 6.61
N GLY A 57 -13.05 0.32 5.97
CA GLY A 57 -12.55 0.17 4.61
C GLY A 57 -11.02 0.09 4.53
N LEU A 58 -10.36 -0.22 5.65
CA LEU A 58 -8.91 -0.31 5.78
C LEU A 58 -8.47 -1.77 5.93
N LEU A 59 -7.27 -2.07 5.45
CA LEU A 59 -6.67 -3.38 5.63
C LEU A 59 -5.94 -3.46 6.98
N HIS A 60 -6.27 -4.45 7.81
CA HIS A 60 -5.59 -4.65 9.10
C HIS A 60 -4.20 -5.31 8.98
N LYS A 61 -4.00 -6.14 7.96
CA LYS A 61 -2.77 -6.91 7.73
C LYS A 61 -2.52 -7.01 6.23
N LEU A 62 -1.31 -6.65 5.80
CA LEU A 62 -0.91 -6.60 4.40
C LEU A 62 -0.84 -8.00 3.76
N ASN A 63 -0.33 -8.99 4.48
CA ASN A 63 -0.19 -10.36 3.98
C ASN A 63 -1.44 -11.19 4.26
N ALA A 64 -1.64 -12.25 3.47
CA ALA A 64 -2.70 -13.24 3.72
C ALA A 64 -2.65 -13.74 5.17
N PRO A 65 -3.77 -13.68 5.92
CA PRO A 65 -3.78 -14.20 7.28
C PRO A 65 -3.69 -15.72 7.25
N THR A 66 -2.94 -16.27 8.19
CA THR A 66 -2.85 -17.71 8.41
C THR A 66 -4.10 -18.20 9.13
N GLY A 67 -4.69 -19.29 8.65
CA GLY A 67 -5.89 -19.89 9.24
C GLY A 67 -7.20 -19.31 8.71
N GLY A 68 -8.30 -19.67 9.37
CA GLY A 68 -9.64 -19.22 8.99
C GLY A 68 -9.89 -17.75 9.29
N LYS A 69 -10.60 -17.06 8.39
CA LYS A 69 -11.19 -15.74 8.66
C LYS A 69 -12.60 -15.91 9.20
N GLU A 70 -13.01 -15.01 10.09
CA GLU A 70 -14.40 -14.93 10.51
C GLU A 70 -15.30 -14.65 9.30
N ARG A 71 -16.30 -15.50 9.09
CA ARG A 71 -17.35 -15.27 8.09
C ARG A 71 -18.39 -14.38 8.76
N LEU A 72 -18.26 -13.07 8.56
CA LEU A 72 -19.32 -12.16 8.94
C LEU A 72 -20.56 -12.49 8.07
N PRO A 73 -21.77 -12.52 8.64
CA PRO A 73 -22.98 -12.69 7.86
C PRO A 73 -23.15 -11.43 7.00
N ILE A 74 -22.63 -11.45 5.79
CA ILE A 74 -22.85 -10.39 4.83
C ILE A 74 -24.30 -10.57 4.37
N GLN A 75 -25.18 -9.64 4.77
CA GLN A 75 -26.48 -9.50 4.12
C GLN A 75 -26.23 -8.93 2.72
N GLY A 76 -25.98 -9.82 1.75
CA GLY A 76 -25.71 -9.48 0.36
C GLY A 76 -24.49 -10.22 -0.17
N GLU A 77 -24.63 -10.88 -1.31
CA GLU A 77 -23.52 -11.49 -2.05
C GLU A 77 -22.57 -10.38 -2.52
N LEU A 78 -21.54 -10.07 -1.72
CA LEU A 78 -20.40 -9.33 -2.23
C LEU A 78 -19.61 -10.27 -3.13
N ALA A 79 -19.51 -9.89 -4.41
CA ALA A 79 -18.77 -10.57 -5.45
C ALA A 79 -17.44 -11.12 -4.90
N GLU A 80 -17.19 -12.40 -5.15
CA GLU A 80 -15.92 -13.00 -4.81
C GLU A 80 -14.79 -12.16 -5.41
N ASN A 81 -13.81 -11.79 -4.58
CA ASN A 81 -12.65 -11.04 -5.08
C ASN A 81 -12.01 -11.86 -6.20
N SER A 82 -12.08 -11.38 -7.44
CA SER A 82 -11.53 -12.00 -8.66
C SER A 82 -10.03 -12.38 -8.52
N LEU A 83 -9.32 -11.81 -7.55
CA LEU A 83 -7.93 -12.11 -7.21
C LEU A 83 -7.73 -13.36 -6.33
N GLN A 84 -8.77 -14.11 -5.95
CA GLN A 84 -8.62 -15.34 -5.17
C GLN A 84 -8.34 -16.55 -6.07
N ILE A 85 -7.05 -16.90 -6.19
CA ILE A 85 -6.60 -18.14 -6.83
C ILE A 85 -6.97 -19.32 -5.93
N THR A 86 -8.09 -19.99 -6.22
CA THR A 86 -8.35 -21.33 -5.69
C THR A 86 -7.57 -22.34 -6.53
N GLY A 87 -6.62 -23.04 -5.91
CA GLY A 87 -5.77 -24.01 -6.61
C GLY A 87 -6.59 -25.05 -7.37
N SER A 88 -6.45 -25.06 -8.71
CA SER A 88 -7.06 -26.03 -9.60
C SER A 88 -6.30 -27.36 -9.51
N GLY A 89 -6.73 -28.25 -8.62
CA GLY A 89 -6.13 -29.57 -8.42
C GLY A 89 -7.06 -30.72 -8.78
N ASN A 90 -6.79 -31.34 -9.93
CA ASN A 90 -7.09 -32.73 -10.33
C ASN A 90 -8.54 -33.16 -10.55
N THR A 91 -8.98 -33.13 -11.81
CA THR A 91 -9.99 -34.06 -12.34
C THR A 91 -9.46 -34.75 -13.59
N ALA A 92 -8.86 -35.93 -13.42
CA ALA A 92 -8.59 -36.84 -14.52
C ALA A 92 -9.93 -37.48 -14.95
N GLN A 93 -10.49 -37.07 -16.08
CA GLN A 93 -11.67 -37.68 -16.67
C GLN A 93 -11.30 -38.37 -17.98
N GLN A 94 -11.82 -39.59 -18.17
CA GLN A 94 -11.72 -40.37 -19.40
C GLN A 94 -12.39 -39.61 -20.55
N LEU A 95 -11.66 -39.41 -21.65
CA LEU A 95 -12.15 -38.72 -22.84
C LEU A 95 -12.84 -39.71 -23.77
N GLU A 96 -14.13 -39.48 -24.06
CA GLU A 96 -14.84 -40.19 -25.13
C GLU A 96 -14.42 -39.61 -26.49
N LEU A 97 -14.15 -40.48 -27.47
CA LEU A 97 -13.66 -40.09 -28.80
C LEU A 97 -14.83 -39.60 -29.67
N GLY A 98 -14.97 -38.29 -29.82
CA GLY A 98 -15.93 -37.66 -30.74
C GLY A 98 -15.36 -37.43 -32.14
N VAL A 99 -16.20 -37.55 -33.18
CA VAL A 99 -15.87 -37.14 -34.55
C VAL A 99 -16.28 -35.68 -34.78
N THR A 100 -15.44 -34.89 -35.45
CA THR A 100 -15.73 -33.47 -35.73
C THR A 100 -15.47 -33.16 -37.21
N ARG A 101 -16.31 -32.29 -37.79
CA ARG A 101 -16.17 -31.85 -39.18
C ARG A 101 -15.04 -30.81 -39.29
N VAL A 102 -14.12 -31.05 -40.22
CA VAL A 102 -12.92 -30.23 -40.40
C VAL A 102 -12.76 -29.86 -41.87
N GLU A 103 -12.47 -28.59 -42.13
CA GLU A 103 -12.06 -28.09 -43.44
C GLU A 103 -10.54 -28.23 -43.59
N ARG A 104 -10.10 -28.88 -44.67
CA ARG A 104 -8.70 -29.15 -44.98
C ARG A 104 -8.28 -28.42 -46.24
N ASP A 105 -7.06 -27.93 -46.22
CA ASP A 105 -6.40 -27.31 -47.37
C ASP A 105 -6.21 -28.36 -48.50
N PRO A 106 -6.66 -28.10 -49.75
CA PRO A 106 -6.61 -29.08 -50.84
C PRO A 106 -5.20 -29.52 -51.25
N GLU A 107 -4.17 -28.69 -51.06
CA GLU A 107 -2.81 -29.03 -51.50
C GLU A 107 -1.96 -29.68 -50.41
N THR A 108 -2.12 -29.25 -49.15
CA THR A 108 -1.25 -29.69 -48.04
C THR A 108 -1.91 -30.69 -47.09
N GLY A 109 -3.24 -30.82 -47.13
CA GLY A 109 -4.01 -31.67 -46.22
C GLY A 109 -4.04 -31.18 -44.76
N ASN A 110 -3.46 -30.00 -44.49
CA ASN A 110 -3.46 -29.40 -43.17
C ASN A 110 -4.86 -28.92 -42.78
N ILE A 111 -5.15 -28.99 -41.49
CA ILE A 111 -6.43 -28.57 -40.91
C ILE A 111 -6.43 -27.04 -40.80
N LEU A 112 -7.29 -26.37 -41.59
CA LEU A 112 -7.44 -24.91 -41.56
C LEU A 112 -8.46 -24.48 -40.51
N ARG A 113 -9.63 -25.12 -40.49
CA ARG A 113 -10.73 -24.74 -39.60
C ARG A 113 -11.54 -25.94 -39.16
N VAL A 114 -11.83 -26.00 -37.87
CA VAL A 114 -12.81 -26.93 -37.31
C VAL A 114 -14.17 -26.24 -37.34
N ILE A 115 -15.09 -26.70 -38.17
CA ILE A 115 -16.42 -26.13 -38.31
C ILE A 115 -17.30 -26.73 -37.21
N ARG A 116 -17.86 -25.87 -36.36
CA ARG A 116 -18.76 -26.24 -35.27
C ARG A 116 -19.97 -25.32 -35.31
N ASP A 117 -21.16 -25.91 -35.25
CA ASP A 117 -22.44 -25.19 -35.36
C ASP A 117 -22.98 -24.73 -33.98
N GLU A 118 -22.26 -25.01 -32.89
CA GLU A 118 -22.73 -24.81 -31.52
C GLU A 118 -21.92 -23.73 -30.78
N GLU A 119 -22.63 -22.79 -30.14
CA GLU A 119 -22.05 -21.71 -29.32
C GLU A 119 -21.42 -22.22 -28.01
N GLN A 120 -21.70 -23.46 -27.62
CA GLN A 120 -21.20 -24.11 -26.41
C GLN A 120 -20.43 -25.38 -26.77
N ILE A 121 -19.25 -25.55 -26.18
CA ILE A 121 -18.37 -26.71 -26.37
C ILE A 121 -18.30 -27.47 -25.05
N GLU A 122 -18.46 -28.79 -25.09
CA GLU A 122 -18.15 -29.66 -23.96
C GLU A 122 -16.65 -29.99 -23.95
N VAL A 123 -15.91 -29.34 -23.04
CA VAL A 123 -14.47 -29.60 -22.82
C VAL A 123 -14.32 -30.29 -21.48
N ALA A 124 -13.83 -31.54 -21.48
CA ALA A 124 -13.66 -32.35 -20.28
C ALA A 124 -14.94 -32.44 -19.41
N GLY A 125 -16.07 -32.77 -20.06
CA GLY A 125 -17.37 -32.95 -19.39
C GLY A 125 -18.06 -31.66 -18.92
N ARG A 126 -17.53 -30.47 -19.28
CA ARG A 126 -18.10 -29.18 -18.91
C ARG A 126 -18.47 -28.36 -20.14
N LYS A 127 -19.72 -27.90 -20.21
CA LYS A 127 -20.17 -26.91 -21.21
C LYS A 127 -19.45 -25.58 -20.98
N ARG A 128 -18.73 -25.10 -21.99
CA ARG A 128 -17.98 -23.84 -22.01
C ARG A 128 -18.36 -23.05 -23.26
N ASN A 129 -18.22 -21.73 -23.24
CA ASN A 129 -18.49 -20.92 -24.41
C ASN A 129 -17.43 -21.17 -25.50
N ALA A 130 -17.86 -21.23 -26.76
CA ALA A 130 -16.96 -21.46 -27.90
C ALA A 130 -15.90 -20.36 -28.06
N ALA A 131 -16.20 -19.15 -27.60
CA ALA A 131 -15.28 -18.01 -27.60
C ALA A 131 -14.18 -18.10 -26.52
N ASN A 132 -14.40 -18.84 -25.42
CA ASN A 132 -13.41 -19.04 -24.35
C ASN A 132 -13.34 -20.51 -23.89
N PRO A 133 -12.85 -21.42 -24.75
CA PRO A 133 -12.85 -22.85 -24.47
C PRO A 133 -11.91 -23.24 -23.32
N LEU A 134 -10.84 -22.47 -23.09
CA LEU A 134 -9.89 -22.74 -22.01
C LEU A 134 -10.29 -22.10 -20.67
N ASN A 135 -11.32 -21.24 -20.67
CA ASN A 135 -11.67 -20.37 -19.55
C ASN A 135 -10.46 -19.54 -19.11
N ASP A 136 -9.80 -18.92 -20.09
CA ASP A 136 -8.67 -18.02 -19.87
C ASP A 136 -9.19 -16.75 -19.18
N PRO A 137 -8.68 -16.39 -17.99
CA PRO A 137 -9.09 -15.18 -17.27
C PRO A 137 -8.83 -13.89 -18.05
N LEU A 138 -7.93 -13.89 -19.05
CA LEU A 138 -7.66 -12.71 -19.86
C LEU A 138 -8.81 -12.35 -20.82
N ASN A 139 -9.59 -13.34 -21.28
CA ASN A 139 -10.66 -13.09 -22.24
C ASN A 139 -11.82 -12.32 -21.61
N ASP A 140 -12.09 -12.57 -20.32
CA ASP A 140 -13.13 -11.86 -19.57
C ASP A 140 -12.73 -10.39 -19.28
N ILE A 141 -11.43 -10.07 -19.33
CA ILE A 141 -10.89 -8.71 -19.14
C ILE A 141 -10.91 -7.93 -20.46
N ALA A 142 -10.84 -8.60 -21.61
CA ALA A 142 -10.85 -7.94 -22.92
C ALA A 142 -12.25 -7.43 -23.30
N ASP A 143 -13.31 -8.18 -22.93
CA ASP A 143 -14.70 -7.81 -23.23
C ASP A 143 -15.35 -6.91 -22.17
N ASN A 144 -14.83 -6.93 -20.95
CA ASN A 144 -15.14 -5.94 -19.95
C ASN A 144 -13.99 -4.93 -19.89
N GLU A 145 -14.07 -3.83 -20.64
CA GLU A 145 -13.57 -2.55 -20.11
C GLU A 145 -14.36 -2.32 -18.81
N VAL A 146 -13.89 -2.96 -17.74
CA VAL A 146 -14.40 -2.73 -16.41
C VAL A 146 -13.99 -1.30 -16.15
N ASP A 147 -14.91 -0.37 -16.34
CA ASP A 147 -14.98 0.80 -15.49
C ASP A 147 -14.86 0.24 -14.08
N LEU A 148 -13.64 0.25 -13.54
CA LEU A 148 -13.35 -0.05 -12.16
C LEU A 148 -13.98 1.10 -11.39
N ASP A 149 -15.31 1.10 -11.36
CA ASP A 149 -16.15 1.94 -10.54
C ASP A 149 -15.53 1.86 -9.17
N ALA A 150 -14.93 2.99 -8.76
CA ALA A 150 -14.16 3.12 -7.54
C ALA A 150 -14.97 2.49 -6.42
N ALA A 151 -14.64 1.23 -6.09
CA ALA A 151 -15.48 0.36 -5.28
C ALA A 151 -15.83 1.13 -4.02
N GLN A 152 -17.11 1.54 -3.90
CA GLN A 152 -17.57 2.68 -3.11
C GLN A 152 -16.64 2.97 -1.93
N ALA A 153 -15.65 3.86 -2.15
CA ALA A 153 -14.64 4.11 -1.16
C ALA A 153 -15.36 4.58 0.11
N SER A 154 -15.16 3.85 1.22
CA SER A 154 -15.76 4.19 2.50
C SER A 154 -15.59 5.68 2.77
N VAL A 155 -16.66 6.34 3.23
CA VAL A 155 -16.66 7.79 3.53
C VAL A 155 -15.46 8.18 4.40
N ILE A 156 -15.04 7.28 5.29
CA ILE A 156 -13.89 7.48 6.17
C ILE A 156 -12.57 7.44 5.40
N VAL A 157 -12.43 6.54 4.43
CA VAL A 157 -11.22 6.47 3.57
C VAL A 157 -11.08 7.76 2.78
N GLN A 158 -12.17 8.26 2.19
CA GLN A 158 -12.15 9.55 1.47
C GLN A 158 -11.74 10.73 2.37
N GLN A 159 -12.18 10.73 3.64
CA GLN A 159 -11.76 11.74 4.60
C GLN A 159 -10.27 11.65 4.95
N LEU A 160 -9.75 10.43 5.10
CA LEU A 160 -8.33 10.18 5.36
C LEU A 160 -7.46 10.58 4.16
N GLU A 161 -7.90 10.29 2.94
CA GLU A 161 -7.24 10.72 1.71
C GLU A 161 -7.18 12.25 1.62
N ARG A 162 -8.31 12.94 1.86
CA ARG A 162 -8.33 14.40 1.90
C ARG A 162 -7.41 14.98 2.98
N GLN A 163 -7.31 14.34 4.15
CA GLN A 163 -6.38 14.75 5.19
C GLN A 163 -4.92 14.55 4.73
N ALA A 164 -4.61 13.40 4.14
CA ALA A 164 -3.28 13.09 3.63
C ALA A 164 -2.86 14.07 2.50
N ASP A 165 -3.78 14.42 1.61
CA ASP A 165 -3.55 15.42 0.57
C ASP A 165 -3.21 16.77 1.19
N ARG A 166 -3.98 17.23 2.18
CA ARG A 166 -3.70 18.48 2.88
C ARG A 166 -2.33 18.47 3.55
N GLU A 167 -1.99 17.41 4.27
CA GLU A 167 -0.69 17.27 4.94
C GLU A 167 0.46 17.18 3.92
N GLY A 168 0.23 16.51 2.79
CA GLY A 168 1.16 16.44 1.67
C GLY A 168 1.39 17.80 1.02
N GLN A 169 0.34 18.62 0.84
CA GLN A 169 0.48 19.99 0.36
C GLN A 169 1.26 20.85 1.34
N VAL A 170 1.01 20.74 2.64
CA VAL A 170 1.78 21.44 3.68
C VAL A 170 3.26 21.03 3.66
N ALA A 171 3.54 19.74 3.43
CA ALA A 171 4.91 19.24 3.31
C ALA A 171 5.60 19.78 2.04
N LYS A 172 4.87 19.90 0.93
CA LYS A 172 5.36 20.49 -0.33
C LYS A 172 5.58 22.01 -0.20
N SER A 173 4.72 22.70 0.53
CA SER A 173 4.82 24.16 0.76
C SER A 173 5.83 24.54 1.85
N LYS A 174 6.67 23.60 2.31
CA LYS A 174 7.74 23.92 3.26
C LYS A 174 8.70 24.91 2.61
N LYS A 175 9.00 25.99 3.34
CA LYS A 175 9.95 27.01 2.88
C LYS A 175 11.28 26.35 2.51
N PRO A 176 11.87 26.69 1.34
CA PRO A 176 13.19 26.18 1.00
C PRO A 176 14.21 26.63 2.05
N ARG A 177 15.30 25.88 2.18
CA ARG A 177 16.41 26.29 3.03
C ARG A 177 16.98 27.58 2.47
N TYR A 178 17.28 28.56 3.32
CA TYR A 178 17.95 29.80 2.93
C TYR A 178 19.41 29.80 3.42
N LEU A 179 20.25 30.59 2.76
CA LEU A 179 21.62 30.87 3.18
C LEU A 179 21.61 31.97 4.24
N SER A 180 22.54 31.91 5.20
CA SER A 180 22.72 33.03 6.13
C SER A 180 23.25 34.27 5.41
N GLU A 181 22.97 35.46 5.93
CA GLU A 181 23.40 36.74 5.33
C GLU A 181 24.91 36.78 5.07
N ARG A 182 25.72 36.27 6.01
CA ARG A 182 27.19 36.21 5.86
C ARG A 182 27.64 35.23 4.78
N GLU A 183 26.90 34.14 4.57
CA GLU A 183 27.19 33.21 3.46
C GLU A 183 26.84 33.86 2.12
N VAL A 184 25.74 34.61 2.06
CA VAL A 184 25.36 35.39 0.87
C VAL A 184 26.45 36.40 0.52
N GLU A 185 26.92 37.21 1.47
CA GLU A 185 28.02 38.14 1.24
C GLU A 185 29.31 37.44 0.78
N TRP A 186 29.63 36.32 1.41
CA TRP A 186 30.83 35.55 1.11
C TRP A 186 30.81 34.96 -0.31
N ILE A 187 29.67 34.38 -0.72
CA ILE A 187 29.46 33.86 -2.07
C ILE A 187 29.48 35.00 -3.08
N THR A 188 28.84 36.13 -2.76
CA THR A 188 28.84 37.32 -3.63
C THR A 188 30.27 37.76 -3.95
N ARG A 189 31.15 37.87 -2.93
CA ARG A 189 32.58 38.21 -3.13
C ARG A 189 33.34 37.16 -3.97
N LEU A 190 33.01 35.87 -3.81
CA LEU A 190 33.62 34.81 -4.61
C LEU A 190 33.21 34.88 -6.08
N VAL A 191 31.93 35.10 -6.35
CA VAL A 191 31.37 35.23 -7.70
C VAL A 191 31.86 36.50 -8.37
N GLU A 192 31.91 37.64 -7.67
CA GLU A 192 32.48 38.90 -8.19
C GLU A 192 33.94 38.75 -8.63
N LYS A 193 34.74 37.96 -7.88
CA LYS A 193 36.17 37.81 -8.16
C LYS A 193 36.48 36.76 -9.22
N HIS A 194 35.79 35.62 -9.21
CA HIS A 194 36.13 34.46 -10.03
C HIS A 194 35.10 34.14 -11.12
N GLY A 195 33.96 34.83 -11.15
CA GLY A 195 32.84 34.56 -12.06
C GLY A 195 32.22 33.19 -11.77
N ASP A 196 32.11 32.34 -12.79
CA ASP A 196 31.60 30.96 -12.66
C ASP A 196 32.72 29.90 -12.49
N ASN A 197 33.99 30.32 -12.34
CA ASN A 197 35.12 29.40 -12.25
C ASN A 197 35.27 28.77 -10.85
N LEU A 198 34.54 27.70 -10.58
CA LEU A 198 34.56 27.00 -9.28
C LEU A 198 35.96 26.53 -8.86
N ALA A 199 36.76 26.00 -9.80
CA ALA A 199 38.12 25.55 -9.50
C ALA A 199 39.04 26.69 -9.02
N ALA A 200 38.80 27.92 -9.49
CA ALA A 200 39.54 29.10 -9.04
C ALA A 200 39.07 29.54 -7.64
N MET A 201 37.76 29.46 -7.36
CA MET A 201 37.20 29.75 -6.04
C MET A 201 37.73 28.79 -4.96
N VAL A 202 37.81 27.49 -5.27
CA VAL A 202 38.35 26.48 -4.34
C VAL A 202 39.80 26.79 -3.98
N ARG A 203 40.61 27.22 -4.96
CA ARG A 203 42.04 27.54 -4.77
C ARG A 203 42.27 28.91 -4.11
N ASP A 204 41.25 29.74 -3.95
CA ASP A 204 41.39 31.06 -3.32
C ASP A 204 41.56 30.95 -1.81
N ARG A 205 42.81 30.99 -1.35
CA ARG A 205 43.13 30.90 0.08
C ARG A 205 42.64 32.08 0.93
N LYS A 206 42.35 33.24 0.31
CA LYS A 206 41.91 34.44 1.02
C LYS A 206 40.40 34.44 1.20
N LEU A 207 39.67 34.22 0.10
CA LEU A 207 38.21 34.20 0.14
C LEU A 207 37.67 32.85 0.61
N ASN A 208 38.33 31.73 0.37
CA ASN A 208 37.93 30.40 0.86
C ASN A 208 38.87 29.90 2.00
N PRO A 209 38.89 30.56 3.18
CA PRO A 209 39.81 30.19 4.26
C PRO A 209 39.51 28.80 4.83
N MET A 210 38.25 28.37 4.77
CA MET A 210 37.80 27.08 5.28
C MET A 210 38.00 25.93 4.27
N GLN A 211 38.63 26.19 3.12
CA GLN A 211 38.94 25.18 2.10
C GLN A 211 37.69 24.38 1.67
N GLN A 212 36.58 25.08 1.45
CA GLN A 212 35.35 24.46 0.97
C GLN A 212 35.59 23.77 -0.38
N THR A 213 34.99 22.58 -0.52
CA THR A 213 35.14 21.75 -1.71
C THR A 213 34.35 22.34 -2.88
N GLU A 214 34.69 21.92 -4.10
CA GLU A 214 34.02 22.39 -5.32
C GLU A 214 32.51 22.10 -5.29
N GLY A 215 32.11 20.91 -4.85
CA GLY A 215 30.71 20.50 -4.78
C GLY A 215 29.91 21.29 -3.74
N ASP A 216 30.54 21.70 -2.65
CA ASP A 216 29.90 22.51 -1.61
C ASP A 216 29.69 23.96 -2.09
N LEU A 217 30.71 24.55 -2.70
CA LEU A 217 30.60 25.87 -3.34
C LEU A 217 29.53 25.87 -4.43
N ARG A 218 29.47 24.83 -5.27
CA ARG A 218 28.45 24.69 -6.32
C ARG A 218 27.04 24.73 -5.73
N ARG A 219 26.76 23.89 -4.73
CA ARG A 219 25.43 23.83 -4.08
C ARG A 219 25.03 25.18 -3.48
N ARG A 220 25.96 25.86 -2.81
CA ARG A 220 25.70 27.16 -2.20
C ARG A 220 25.49 28.26 -3.23
N ILE A 221 26.26 28.26 -4.32
CA ILE A 221 26.07 29.21 -5.42
C ILE A 221 24.72 28.98 -6.11
N ASP A 222 24.34 27.71 -6.36
CA ASP A 222 23.05 27.38 -6.95
C ASP A 222 21.89 27.86 -6.05
N GLN A 223 22.00 27.62 -4.74
CA GLN A 223 21.03 28.11 -3.75
C GLN A 223 21.01 29.65 -3.65
N TRP A 224 22.16 30.30 -3.78
CA TRP A 224 22.28 31.76 -3.81
C TRP A 224 21.61 32.34 -5.06
N LYS A 225 21.88 31.78 -6.25
CA LYS A 225 21.23 32.17 -7.52
C LYS A 225 19.71 32.04 -7.43
N GLN A 226 19.21 30.91 -6.92
CA GLN A 226 17.77 30.69 -6.67
C GLN A 226 17.15 31.65 -5.65
N SER A 227 17.96 32.25 -4.76
CA SER A 227 17.47 33.25 -3.80
C SER A 227 17.45 34.68 -4.35
N GLN A 228 18.15 34.93 -5.45
CA GLN A 228 18.18 36.23 -6.13
C GLN A 228 17.13 36.34 -7.25
N GLU A 229 16.69 35.21 -7.80
CA GLU A 229 15.52 35.08 -8.69
C GLU A 229 14.20 35.19 -7.91
#